data_AF-A0A649UIV0-F1
#
_entry.id   AF-A0A649UIV0-F1
#
_cell.length_a   1.000
_cell.length_b   1.000
_cell.length_c   1.000
_cell.angle_alpha   90.00
_cell.angle_beta   90.00
_cell.angle_gamma   90.00
#
_symmetry.space_group_name_H-M   'P 1'
#
loop_
_entity.id
_entity.type
_entity.pdbx_description
1 polymer ?
#
loop_
_entity_poly.entity_id
_entity_poly.type
_entity_poly.pdbx_seq_one_letter_code
_entity_poly.pdbx_strand_id
1 'polypeptide(L)'
;WDSFGLPAEQYALKTGKNPRDYTYENIAKFKKQIELLGKSIDWSKELATSDDYFYQWAQWIFKKLYEKKLASLEDVEVNFCEKLGTVLANDEIIQTNEGIVSERGNFPVIKKKMKQWVLKITKYAERLLEDLKFLDWKEDIKEIQKKWIGKKEGFIFNFFILLENNKKDDNFIEVFTTKPSTIFGVNALVLAPEHPLIDFLVSEENISKVNVYLEQVRKKTNLEKQKNQNKTGIFTGRYALHPFNNKKIPIWISDYVLIHYGTGVVMCVPSCDKRDYLFSKKFNLELINIISDDNFDKKNMSILEKVNYIEKNNFENVVFINSSFLNGLIFKEAENKIIELSKEKNKGYVYFTYQIHDWIFSRQRY
;
A
#
# COMPACT_ATOMS: atom_id res chain seq x y z
N TRP A 1 -5.45 31.55 -14.78
CA TRP A 1 -4.89 30.73 -15.85
C TRP A 1 -3.96 29.71 -15.25
N ASP A 2 -4.24 28.42 -15.40
CA ASP A 2 -3.28 27.38 -15.05
C ASP A 2 -2.28 27.22 -16.21
N SER A 3 -1.13 27.87 -16.07
CA SER A 3 -0.22 28.23 -17.16
C SER A 3 1.17 27.61 -17.04
N PHE A 4 1.40 26.79 -16.02
CA PHE A 4 2.60 25.94 -15.89
C PHE A 4 2.35 24.50 -16.37
N GLY A 5 3.44 23.75 -16.51
CA GLY A 5 3.40 22.30 -16.60
C GLY A 5 3.40 21.74 -18.02
N LEU A 6 3.12 20.43 -18.08
CA LEU A 6 3.34 19.59 -19.25
C LEU A 6 2.74 20.11 -20.58
N PRO A 7 1.53 20.71 -20.63
CA PRO A 7 0.93 21.15 -21.89
C PRO A 7 1.74 22.25 -22.59
N ALA A 8 2.15 23.28 -21.85
CA ALA A 8 2.87 24.43 -22.39
C ALA A 8 4.24 24.01 -22.92
N GLU A 9 4.96 23.19 -22.14
CA GLU A 9 6.30 22.71 -22.50
C GLU A 9 6.28 21.70 -23.66
N GLN A 10 5.31 20.78 -23.72
CA GLN A 10 5.17 19.88 -24.87
C GLN A 10 4.90 20.64 -26.16
N TYR A 11 4.07 21.68 -26.08
CA TYR A 11 3.81 22.53 -27.24
C TYR A 11 5.07 23.28 -27.66
N ALA A 12 5.82 23.84 -26.70
CA ALA A 12 7.09 24.49 -26.95
C ALA A 12 8.09 23.55 -27.63
N LEU A 13 8.25 22.31 -27.14
CA LEU A 13 9.11 21.30 -27.75
C LEU A 13 8.71 20.94 -29.19
N LYS A 14 7.40 20.90 -29.49
CA LYS A 14 6.90 20.59 -30.84
C LYS A 14 7.08 21.75 -31.82
N THR A 15 7.02 22.99 -31.34
CA THR A 15 6.96 24.19 -32.21
C THR A 15 8.23 25.02 -32.20
N GLY A 16 9.18 24.73 -31.29
CA GLY A 16 10.37 25.53 -31.07
C GLY A 16 10.11 26.90 -30.43
N LYS A 17 8.86 27.20 -30.06
CA LYS A 17 8.49 28.48 -29.45
C LYS A 17 8.82 28.50 -27.96
N ASN A 18 9.12 29.70 -27.43
CA ASN A 18 9.29 29.88 -26.00
C ASN A 18 7.96 29.59 -25.26
N PRO A 19 7.95 28.73 -24.22
CA PRO A 19 6.74 28.42 -23.47
C PRO A 19 6.04 29.65 -22.89
N ARG A 20 6.80 30.67 -22.45
CA ARG A 20 6.27 31.89 -21.85
C ARG A 20 5.45 32.68 -22.87
N ASP A 21 6.06 33.01 -24.01
CA ASP A 21 5.45 33.90 -25.00
C ASP A 21 4.14 33.31 -25.54
N TYR A 22 4.16 32.04 -25.93
CA TYR A 22 2.96 31.37 -26.44
C TYR A 22 1.87 31.19 -25.39
N THR A 23 2.25 31.01 -24.12
CA THR A 23 1.29 30.93 -23.02
C THR A 23 0.52 32.24 -22.87
N TYR A 24 1.19 33.40 -22.94
CA TYR A 24 0.49 34.69 -22.90
C TYR A 24 -0.29 35.00 -24.18
N GLU A 25 0.19 34.57 -25.36
CA GLU A 25 -0.61 34.63 -26.59
C GLU A 25 -1.95 33.87 -26.43
N ASN A 26 -1.92 32.67 -25.85
CA ASN A 26 -3.12 31.88 -25.59
C ASN A 26 -4.01 32.52 -24.52
N ILE A 27 -3.43 33.03 -23.43
CA ILE A 27 -4.18 33.74 -22.38
C ILE A 27 -4.94 34.91 -23.01
N ALA A 28 -4.28 35.74 -23.81
CA ALA A 28 -4.92 36.88 -24.48
C ALA A 28 -6.06 36.44 -25.41
N LYS A 29 -5.86 35.34 -26.17
CA LYS A 29 -6.88 34.78 -27.06
C LYS A 29 -8.09 34.24 -26.28
N PHE A 30 -7.86 33.44 -25.24
CA PHE A 30 -8.94 32.89 -24.41
C PHE A 30 -9.68 33.99 -23.65
N LYS A 31 -8.97 35.00 -23.13
CA LYS A 31 -9.58 36.16 -22.48
C LYS A 31 -10.54 36.88 -23.42
N LYS A 32 -10.10 37.22 -24.64
CA LYS A 32 -10.96 37.83 -25.67
C LYS A 32 -12.18 36.96 -25.99
N GLN A 33 -12.02 35.65 -26.10
CA GLN A 33 -13.14 34.73 -26.34
C GLN A 33 -14.16 34.77 -25.19
N ILE A 34 -13.69 34.79 -23.95
CA ILE A 34 -14.56 34.85 -22.76
C ILE A 34 -15.29 36.19 -22.67
N GLU A 35 -14.61 37.30 -22.97
CA GLU A 35 -15.21 38.64 -23.06
C GLU A 35 -16.29 38.69 -24.14
N LEU A 36 -16.04 38.11 -25.33
CA LEU A 36 -17.02 38.02 -26.41
C LEU A 36 -18.24 37.17 -26.07
N LEU A 37 -18.07 36.16 -25.20
CA LEU A 37 -19.19 35.37 -24.66
C LEU A 37 -20.05 36.15 -23.64
N GLY A 38 -19.67 37.37 -23.29
CA GLY A 38 -20.39 38.20 -22.32
C GLY A 38 -20.37 37.63 -20.90
N LYS A 39 -19.38 36.79 -20.57
CA LYS A 39 -19.26 36.22 -19.22
C LYS A 39 -18.87 37.32 -18.24
N SER A 40 -19.65 37.48 -17.17
CA SER A 40 -19.37 38.42 -16.09
C SER A 40 -18.24 37.89 -15.19
N ILE A 41 -17.00 38.23 -15.53
CA ILE A 41 -15.79 37.88 -14.77
C ILE A 41 -15.16 39.16 -14.20
N ASP A 42 -14.75 39.11 -12.94
CA ASP A 42 -13.96 40.17 -12.31
C ASP A 42 -12.48 40.05 -12.72
N TRP A 43 -12.14 40.68 -13.85
CA TRP A 43 -10.78 40.66 -14.41
C TRP A 43 -9.73 41.35 -13.54
N SER A 44 -10.12 42.11 -12.50
CA SER A 44 -9.17 42.67 -11.53
C SER A 44 -8.49 41.59 -10.68
N LYS A 45 -9.05 40.37 -10.64
CA LYS A 45 -8.54 39.20 -9.92
C LYS A 45 -7.91 38.16 -10.84
N GLU A 46 -7.54 38.56 -12.05
CA GLU A 46 -6.85 37.69 -13.00
C GLU A 46 -5.47 37.29 -12.45
N LEU A 47 -5.14 36.00 -12.54
CA LEU A 47 -3.87 35.43 -12.11
C LEU A 47 -3.40 34.40 -13.14
N ALA A 48 -2.10 34.29 -13.40
CA ALA A 48 -1.51 33.16 -14.10
C ALA A 48 -0.54 32.41 -13.18
N THR A 49 -0.62 31.08 -13.14
CA THR A 49 0.21 30.27 -12.22
C THR A 49 1.70 30.36 -12.54
N SER A 50 2.05 30.75 -13.77
CA SER A 50 3.40 31.04 -14.25
C SER A 50 3.97 32.39 -13.86
N ASP A 51 3.17 33.29 -13.28
CA ASP A 51 3.64 34.60 -12.82
C ASP A 51 4.52 34.42 -11.58
N ASP A 52 5.62 35.18 -11.51
CA ASP A 52 6.52 35.25 -10.36
C ASP A 52 5.78 35.62 -9.06
N TYR A 53 4.85 36.56 -9.16
CA TYR A 53 3.97 36.95 -8.07
C TYR A 53 3.17 35.76 -7.50
N PHE A 54 2.79 34.80 -8.33
CA PHE A 54 1.99 33.64 -7.92
C PHE A 54 2.87 32.50 -7.38
N TYR A 55 3.84 32.02 -8.17
CA TYR A 55 4.58 30.81 -7.80
C TYR A 55 5.53 31.00 -6.61
N GLN A 56 5.93 32.24 -6.28
CA GLN A 56 6.68 32.51 -5.04
C GLN A 56 5.93 32.01 -3.80
N TRP A 57 4.60 32.05 -3.80
CA TRP A 57 3.78 31.54 -2.71
C TRP A 57 3.78 30.02 -2.66
N ALA A 58 3.79 29.34 -3.81
CA ALA A 58 3.95 27.89 -3.87
C ALA A 58 5.32 27.45 -3.32
N GLN A 59 6.40 28.18 -3.66
CA GLN A 59 7.74 27.96 -3.10
C GLN A 59 7.78 28.19 -1.59
N TRP A 60 7.12 29.25 -1.11
CA TRP A 60 7.02 29.55 0.33
C TRP A 60 6.23 28.46 1.07
N ILE A 61 5.07 28.02 0.54
CA ILE A 61 4.28 26.91 1.10
C ILE A 61 5.14 25.65 1.19
N PHE A 62 5.85 25.31 0.12
CA PHE A 62 6.75 24.16 0.10
C PHE A 62 7.81 24.24 1.21
N LYS A 63 8.45 25.39 1.38
CA LYS A 63 9.41 25.61 2.48
C LYS A 63 8.77 25.36 3.84
N LYS A 64 7.54 25.82 4.06
CA LYS A 64 6.80 25.57 5.32
C LYS A 64 6.45 24.10 5.51
N LEU A 65 6.08 23.39 4.46
CA LEU A 65 5.85 21.95 4.53
C LEU A 65 7.15 21.19 4.85
N TYR A 66 8.27 21.59 4.26
CA TYR A 66 9.59 21.02 4.55
C TYR A 66 10.01 21.24 6.00
N GLU A 67 9.92 22.49 6.51
CA GLU A 67 10.18 22.83 7.91
C GLU A 67 9.36 21.98 8.89
N LYS A 68 8.13 21.60 8.50
CA LYS A 68 7.22 20.76 9.29
C LYS A 68 7.37 19.25 9.04
N LYS A 69 8.38 18.80 8.30
CA LYS A 69 8.57 17.38 7.93
C LYS A 69 7.34 16.78 7.22
N LEU A 70 6.68 17.61 6.42
CA LEU A 70 5.59 17.25 5.51
C LEU A 70 6.04 17.25 4.04
N ALA A 71 7.26 17.71 3.78
CA ALA A 71 7.96 17.48 2.53
C ALA A 71 9.34 16.86 2.82
N SER A 72 9.76 15.90 2.01
CA SER A 72 11.06 15.22 2.16
C SER A 72 11.59 14.77 0.80
N LEU A 73 12.91 14.62 0.72
CA LEU A 73 13.59 14.05 -0.45
C LEU A 73 13.85 12.57 -0.19
N GLU A 74 13.30 11.69 -1.02
CA GLU A 74 13.30 10.24 -0.81
C GLU A 74 13.66 9.50 -2.10
N ASP A 75 14.37 8.37 -1.97
CA ASP A 75 14.60 7.43 -3.07
C ASP A 75 13.32 6.61 -3.30
N VAL A 76 12.59 6.93 -4.35
CA VAL A 76 11.29 6.33 -4.66
C VAL A 76 11.29 5.65 -6.03
N GLU A 77 10.48 4.61 -6.17
CA GLU A 77 10.19 3.98 -7.46
C GLU A 77 9.10 4.79 -8.18
N VAL A 78 9.51 5.59 -9.16
CA VAL A 78 8.62 6.50 -9.89
C VAL A 78 8.06 5.84 -11.15
N ASN A 79 6.90 6.31 -11.58
CA ASN A 79 6.41 6.12 -12.93
C ASN A 79 7.19 7.07 -13.84
N PHE A 80 8.01 6.58 -14.76
CA PHE A 80 8.78 7.40 -15.69
C PHE A 80 8.30 7.13 -17.11
N CYS A 81 8.02 8.20 -17.86
CA CYS A 81 7.69 8.11 -19.27
C CYS A 81 8.84 8.68 -20.10
N GLU A 82 9.57 7.82 -20.82
CA GLU A 82 10.71 8.23 -21.64
C GLU A 82 10.32 9.24 -22.72
N LYS A 83 9.16 9.02 -23.36
CA LYS A 83 8.67 9.91 -24.43
C LYS A 83 8.33 11.30 -23.90
N LEU A 84 7.86 11.38 -22.66
CA LEU A 84 7.57 12.64 -21.98
C LEU A 84 8.80 13.19 -21.25
N GLY A 85 9.86 12.42 -21.06
CA GLY A 85 11.09 12.83 -20.36
C GLY A 85 10.90 13.19 -18.88
N THR A 86 9.83 12.73 -18.23
CA THR A 86 9.52 13.10 -16.83
C THR A 86 8.89 11.95 -16.06
N VAL A 87 8.96 12.06 -14.73
CA VAL A 87 8.11 11.30 -13.82
C VAL A 87 6.65 11.72 -13.89
N LEU A 88 5.78 10.77 -13.61
CA LEU A 88 4.32 10.88 -13.54
C LEU A 88 3.85 10.46 -12.15
N ALA A 89 2.83 11.15 -11.61
CA ALA A 89 2.12 10.70 -10.42
C ALA A 89 1.28 9.44 -10.72
N ASN A 90 0.77 8.78 -9.68
CA ASN A 90 -0.12 7.63 -9.86
C ASN A 90 -1.43 8.01 -10.59
N ASP A 91 -1.89 9.25 -10.44
CA ASP A 91 -3.10 9.75 -11.11
C ASP A 91 -2.83 10.15 -12.58
N GLU A 92 -1.57 10.19 -13.02
CA GLU A 92 -1.18 10.55 -14.39
C GLU A 92 -0.89 9.33 -15.28
N ILE A 93 -1.20 8.12 -14.78
CA ILE A 93 -1.02 6.85 -15.48
C ILE A 93 -2.33 6.09 -15.61
N ILE A 94 -2.47 5.35 -16.70
CA ILE A 94 -3.64 4.53 -17.02
C ILE A 94 -3.17 3.08 -17.19
N GLN A 95 -3.87 2.15 -16.55
CA GLN A 95 -3.66 0.72 -16.73
C GLN A 95 -4.48 0.23 -17.93
N THR A 96 -3.80 -0.31 -18.96
CA THR A 96 -4.42 -0.93 -20.13
C THR A 96 -4.07 -2.42 -20.18
N ASN A 97 -4.67 -3.15 -21.12
CA ASN A 97 -4.38 -4.57 -21.36
C ASN A 97 -2.91 -4.80 -21.79
N GLU A 98 -2.29 -3.79 -22.39
CA GLU A 98 -0.94 -3.85 -22.96
C GLU A 98 0.14 -3.36 -21.97
N GLY A 99 -0.26 -2.70 -20.88
CA GLY A 99 0.66 -2.21 -19.86
C GLY A 99 0.20 -0.93 -19.18
N ILE A 100 1.12 -0.24 -18.51
CA ILE A 100 0.86 1.08 -17.92
C ILE A 100 1.28 2.13 -18.94
N VAL A 101 0.37 3.05 -19.26
CA VAL A 101 0.62 4.17 -20.17
C VAL A 101 0.35 5.50 -19.48
N SER A 102 0.89 6.58 -20.02
CA SER A 102 0.59 7.94 -19.56
C SER A 102 -0.83 8.36 -19.93
N GLU A 103 -1.52 9.06 -19.03
CA GLU A 103 -2.83 9.68 -19.33
C GLU A 103 -2.73 10.63 -20.54
N ARG A 104 -1.57 11.29 -20.68
CA ARG A 104 -1.27 12.18 -21.79
C ARG A 104 -0.48 11.50 -22.89
N GLY A 105 -1.19 11.10 -23.93
CA GLY A 105 -0.61 10.59 -25.16
C GLY A 105 -0.37 9.08 -25.19
N ASN A 106 -0.83 8.34 -24.17
CA ASN A 106 -0.79 6.87 -24.11
C ASN A 106 0.61 6.28 -24.33
N PHE A 107 1.66 6.98 -23.91
CA PHE A 107 3.03 6.48 -24.03
C PHE A 107 3.35 5.48 -22.92
N PRO A 108 4.14 4.42 -23.20
CA PRO A 108 4.57 3.46 -22.19
C PRO A 108 5.25 4.13 -20.98
N VAL A 109 4.96 3.57 -19.80
CA VAL A 109 5.51 4.02 -18.53
C VAL A 109 6.31 2.88 -17.90
N ILE A 110 7.54 3.17 -17.50
CA ILE A 110 8.42 2.25 -16.81
C ILE A 110 8.61 2.66 -15.35
N LYS A 111 8.95 1.71 -14.50
CA LYS A 111 9.33 1.98 -13.10
C LYS A 111 10.82 2.26 -13.02
N LYS A 112 11.21 3.38 -12.41
CA LYS A 112 12.63 3.77 -12.22
C LYS A 112 12.87 4.21 -10.78
N LYS A 113 14.01 3.86 -10.19
CA LYS A 113 14.39 4.42 -8.87
C LYS A 113 15.07 5.78 -9.06
N MET A 114 14.62 6.79 -8.34
CA MET A 114 15.27 8.11 -8.30
C MET A 114 14.88 8.90 -7.05
N LYS A 115 15.74 9.86 -6.68
CA LYS A 115 15.41 10.84 -5.64
C LYS A 115 14.32 11.78 -6.13
N GLN A 116 13.24 11.90 -5.37
CA GLN A 116 12.14 12.83 -5.63
C GLN A 116 11.73 13.56 -4.37
N TRP A 117 11.12 14.72 -4.56
CA TRP A 117 10.41 15.41 -3.49
C TRP A 117 9.02 14.80 -3.31
N VAL A 118 8.71 14.49 -2.06
CA VAL A 118 7.50 13.77 -1.64
C VAL A 118 6.77 14.61 -0.60
N LEU A 119 5.46 14.83 -0.80
CA LEU A 119 4.57 15.46 0.18
C LEU A 119 3.81 14.41 0.97
N LYS A 120 3.84 14.52 2.30
CA LYS A 120 3.27 13.58 3.26
C LYS A 120 1.76 13.72 3.42
N ILE A 121 1.01 13.62 2.32
CA ILE A 121 -0.45 13.69 2.31
C ILE A 121 -1.10 12.57 3.14
N THR A 122 -0.43 11.42 3.24
CA THR A 122 -0.90 10.27 4.04
C THR A 122 -1.07 10.60 5.53
N LYS A 123 -0.29 11.55 6.07
CA LYS A 123 -0.47 12.07 7.44
C LYS A 123 -1.82 12.74 7.67
N TYR A 124 -2.52 13.10 6.59
CA TYR A 124 -3.84 13.72 6.60
C TYR A 124 -4.93 12.78 6.08
N ALA A 125 -4.63 11.52 5.75
CA ALA A 125 -5.58 10.59 5.14
C ALA A 125 -6.87 10.43 5.95
N GLU A 126 -6.76 10.31 7.29
CA GLU A 126 -7.93 10.22 8.16
C GLU A 126 -8.79 11.49 8.09
N ARG A 127 -8.16 12.66 8.24
CA ARG A 127 -8.88 13.94 8.18
C ARG A 127 -9.51 14.17 6.81
N LEU A 128 -8.78 13.87 5.72
CA LEU A 128 -9.30 13.97 4.36
C LEU A 128 -10.54 13.09 4.17
N LEU A 129 -10.63 11.95 4.85
CA LEU A 129 -11.78 11.05 4.80
C LEU A 129 -12.92 11.53 5.70
N GLU A 130 -12.63 11.84 6.96
CA GLU A 130 -13.61 12.28 7.94
C GLU A 130 -14.26 13.60 7.54
N ASP A 131 -13.49 14.54 7.00
CA ASP A 131 -13.97 15.87 6.66
C ASP A 131 -14.92 15.87 5.44
N LEU A 132 -14.97 14.78 4.65
CA LEU A 132 -15.95 14.62 3.56
C LEU A 132 -17.41 14.72 4.06
N LYS A 133 -17.66 14.39 5.33
CA LYS A 133 -19.00 14.46 5.94
C LYS A 133 -19.52 15.89 6.06
N PHE A 134 -18.62 16.88 6.08
CA PHE A 134 -18.98 18.30 6.20
C PHE A 134 -19.17 18.99 4.85
N LEU A 135 -18.81 18.33 3.74
CA LEU A 135 -18.89 18.92 2.40
C LEU A 135 -20.29 18.77 1.82
N ASP A 136 -20.85 19.86 1.28
CA ASP A 136 -22.06 19.84 0.45
C ASP A 136 -21.70 19.45 -1.00
N TRP A 137 -21.17 18.25 -1.17
CA TRP A 137 -20.76 17.67 -2.45
C TRP A 137 -21.67 16.50 -2.82
N LYS A 138 -21.80 16.25 -4.13
CA LYS A 138 -22.48 15.05 -4.64
C LYS A 138 -21.84 13.79 -4.06
N GLU A 139 -22.66 12.82 -3.66
CA GLU A 139 -22.17 11.60 -3.00
C GLU A 139 -21.22 10.80 -3.91
N ASP A 140 -21.46 10.76 -5.22
CA ASP A 140 -20.57 10.09 -6.18
C ASP A 140 -19.14 10.64 -6.13
N ILE A 141 -18.96 11.95 -5.90
CA ILE A 141 -17.64 12.57 -5.77
C ILE A 141 -16.99 12.17 -4.44
N LYS A 142 -17.77 12.15 -3.35
CA LYS A 142 -17.30 11.69 -2.04
C LYS A 142 -16.89 10.23 -2.10
N GLU A 143 -17.65 9.38 -2.77
CA GLU A 143 -17.34 7.96 -2.94
C GLU A 143 -16.05 7.74 -3.75
N ILE A 144 -15.79 8.54 -4.78
CA ILE A 144 -14.50 8.52 -5.50
C ILE A 144 -13.36 8.83 -4.54
N GLN A 145 -13.49 9.88 -3.71
CA GLN A 145 -12.47 10.25 -2.72
C GLN A 145 -12.28 9.17 -1.64
N LYS A 146 -13.37 8.62 -1.09
CA LYS A 146 -13.31 7.52 -0.10
C LYS A 146 -12.58 6.30 -0.67
N LYS A 147 -12.87 5.92 -1.92
CA LYS A 147 -12.19 4.81 -2.61
C LYS A 147 -10.72 5.12 -2.89
N TRP A 148 -10.40 6.35 -3.28
CA TRP A 148 -9.02 6.77 -3.54
C TRP A 148 -8.17 6.82 -2.26
N ILE A 149 -8.72 7.35 -1.16
CA ILE A 149 -8.09 7.30 0.16
C ILE A 149 -7.98 5.85 0.64
N GLY A 150 -9.03 5.06 0.45
CA GLY A 150 -9.06 3.61 0.63
C GLY A 150 -8.69 3.18 2.05
N LYS A 151 -9.32 3.78 3.07
CA LYS A 151 -9.14 3.37 4.47
C LYS A 151 -9.64 1.93 4.66
N LYS A 152 -8.79 1.08 5.23
CA LYS A 152 -9.12 -0.28 5.63
C LYS A 152 -8.74 -0.49 7.08
N GLU A 153 -9.70 -0.99 7.86
CA GLU A 153 -9.46 -1.44 9.21
C GLU A 153 -8.76 -2.81 9.20
N GLY A 154 -7.79 -2.96 10.09
CA GLY A 154 -7.18 -4.23 10.41
C GLY A 154 -6.73 -4.23 11.86
N PHE A 155 -5.87 -5.18 12.18
CA PHE A 155 -5.42 -5.43 13.54
C PHE A 155 -3.93 -5.77 13.54
N ILE A 156 -3.21 -5.28 14.53
CA ILE A 156 -1.83 -5.65 14.80
C ILE A 156 -1.82 -6.59 15.99
N PHE A 157 -1.21 -7.75 15.83
CA PHE A 157 -0.90 -8.67 16.93
C PHE A 157 0.58 -8.58 17.32
N ASN A 158 0.85 -8.72 18.61
CA ASN A 158 2.20 -8.77 19.16
C ASN A 158 2.66 -10.22 19.31
N PHE A 159 3.63 -10.64 18.49
CA PHE A 159 4.23 -11.97 18.55
C PHE A 159 5.61 -11.90 19.21
N PHE A 160 5.75 -12.42 20.43
CA PHE A 160 7.03 -12.39 21.15
C PHE A 160 8.08 -13.28 20.49
N ILE A 161 9.31 -12.79 20.42
CA ILE A 161 10.41 -13.49 19.75
C ILE A 161 10.98 -14.56 20.68
N LEU A 162 11.35 -15.71 20.12
CA LEU A 162 12.12 -16.73 20.83
C LEU A 162 13.60 -16.59 20.52
N LEU A 163 14.40 -16.48 21.58
CA LEU A 163 15.85 -16.57 21.53
C LEU A 163 16.30 -18.04 21.36
N GLU A 164 17.55 -18.26 20.96
CA GLU A 164 18.12 -19.58 20.67
C GLU A 164 17.95 -20.59 21.82
N ASN A 165 17.95 -20.11 23.06
CA ASN A 165 17.73 -20.93 24.27
C ASN A 165 16.25 -21.23 24.57
N ASN A 166 15.34 -21.02 23.61
CA ASN A 166 13.88 -21.06 23.81
C ASN A 166 13.35 -20.10 24.89
N LYS A 167 14.15 -19.10 25.26
CA LYS A 167 13.71 -18.04 26.17
C LYS A 167 12.90 -17.02 25.38
N LYS A 168 11.79 -16.59 25.98
CA LYS A 168 10.99 -15.48 25.49
C LYS A 168 11.83 -14.20 25.60
N ASP A 169 11.97 -13.49 24.50
CA ASP A 169 12.46 -12.11 24.47
C ASP A 169 11.32 -11.17 24.87
N ASP A 170 11.65 -10.06 25.51
CA ASP A 170 10.69 -8.98 25.77
C ASP A 170 10.31 -8.25 24.49
N ASN A 171 11.14 -8.36 23.45
CA ASN A 171 10.85 -7.88 22.11
C ASN A 171 9.78 -8.73 21.40
N PHE A 172 8.91 -8.05 20.65
CA PHE A 172 7.87 -8.66 19.83
C PHE A 172 7.91 -8.12 18.40
N ILE A 173 7.32 -8.91 17.51
CA ILE A 173 7.05 -8.52 16.13
C ILE A 173 5.59 -8.08 16.06
N GLU A 174 5.36 -6.87 15.56
CA GLU A 174 4.03 -6.38 15.25
C GLU A 174 3.59 -6.94 13.88
N VAL A 175 2.53 -7.74 13.88
CA VAL A 175 2.05 -8.45 12.69
C VAL A 175 0.68 -7.93 12.31
N PHE A 176 0.56 -7.39 11.10
CA PHE A 176 -0.69 -6.84 10.59
C PHE A 176 -1.57 -7.91 9.90
N THR A 177 -2.88 -7.81 10.11
CA THR A 177 -3.90 -8.58 9.40
C THR A 177 -5.20 -7.79 9.24
N THR A 178 -5.95 -8.04 8.16
CA THR A 178 -7.33 -7.54 8.00
C THR A 178 -8.38 -8.57 8.43
N LYS A 179 -7.94 -9.73 8.95
CA LYS A 179 -8.79 -10.86 9.33
C LYS A 179 -8.31 -11.45 10.66
N PRO A 180 -8.34 -10.71 11.78
CA PRO A 180 -7.80 -11.19 13.05
C PRO A 180 -8.46 -12.47 13.58
N SER A 181 -9.69 -12.79 13.19
CA SER A 181 -10.36 -14.04 13.60
C SER A 181 -9.63 -15.31 13.16
N THR A 182 -8.79 -15.22 12.12
CA THR A 182 -8.07 -16.37 11.55
C THR A 182 -6.73 -16.66 12.25
N ILE A 183 -6.40 -15.94 13.33
CA ILE A 183 -5.13 -16.01 14.08
C ILE A 183 -4.70 -17.44 14.45
N PHE A 184 -5.64 -18.33 14.78
CA PHE A 184 -5.33 -19.70 15.16
C PHE A 184 -4.90 -20.61 13.99
N GLY A 185 -5.11 -20.17 12.75
CA GLY A 185 -4.62 -20.85 11.56
C GLY A 185 -3.22 -20.43 11.13
N VAL A 186 -2.56 -19.53 11.88
CA VAL A 186 -1.22 -19.05 11.56
C VAL A 186 -0.19 -20.16 11.65
N ASN A 187 0.54 -20.40 10.57
CA ASN A 187 1.61 -21.39 10.51
C ASN A 187 3.01 -20.80 10.28
N ALA A 188 3.11 -19.51 9.93
CA ALA A 188 4.34 -18.76 9.80
C ALA A 188 4.09 -17.25 9.93
N LEU A 189 5.12 -16.51 10.33
CA LEU A 189 5.17 -15.05 10.17
C LEU A 189 6.06 -14.74 8.96
N VAL A 190 5.63 -13.82 8.11
CA VAL A 190 6.35 -13.52 6.86
C VAL A 190 6.66 -12.03 6.79
N LEU A 191 7.96 -11.70 6.74
CA LEU A 191 8.47 -10.34 6.69
C LEU A 191 8.76 -9.91 5.24
N ALA A 192 8.56 -8.62 5.00
CA ALA A 192 9.07 -7.97 3.80
C ALA A 192 10.62 -8.03 3.78
N PRO A 193 11.24 -8.23 2.61
CA PRO A 193 12.70 -8.29 2.46
C PRO A 193 13.45 -7.01 2.86
N GLU A 194 12.76 -5.87 2.91
CA GLU A 194 13.29 -4.57 3.33
C GLU A 194 13.03 -4.25 4.81
N HIS A 195 12.49 -5.20 5.59
CA HIS A 195 12.06 -4.94 6.96
C HIS A 195 13.25 -4.67 7.91
N PRO A 196 13.23 -3.59 8.72
CA PRO A 196 14.36 -3.21 9.58
C PRO A 196 14.77 -4.27 10.62
N LEU A 197 13.82 -5.10 11.05
CA LEU A 197 14.11 -6.15 12.05
C LEU A 197 14.80 -7.40 11.49
N ILE A 198 15.10 -7.47 10.18
CA ILE A 198 15.72 -8.68 9.60
C ILE A 198 17.04 -9.02 10.32
N ASP A 199 17.94 -8.05 10.49
CA ASP A 199 19.25 -8.29 11.10
C ASP A 199 19.14 -8.82 12.54
N PHE A 200 18.08 -8.45 13.26
CA PHE A 200 17.79 -8.94 14.60
C PHE A 200 17.13 -10.33 14.61
N LEU A 201 16.37 -10.67 13.57
CA LEU A 201 15.54 -11.87 13.51
C LEU A 201 16.21 -13.06 12.84
N VAL A 202 17.39 -12.87 12.25
CA VAL A 202 18.14 -13.95 11.60
C VAL A 202 19.06 -14.62 12.62
N SER A 203 19.10 -15.96 12.63
CA SER A 203 20.08 -16.72 13.40
C SER A 203 21.44 -16.70 12.71
N GLU A 204 22.53 -16.86 13.47
CA GLU A 204 23.89 -16.83 12.93
C GLU A 204 24.09 -17.82 11.77
N GLU A 205 23.52 -19.02 11.89
CA GLU A 205 23.57 -20.09 10.88
C GLU A 205 22.87 -19.71 9.56
N ASN A 206 21.90 -18.80 9.60
CA ASN A 206 21.07 -18.45 8.45
C ASN A 206 21.48 -17.13 7.78
N ILE A 207 22.38 -16.34 8.38
CA ILE A 207 22.84 -15.03 7.85
C ILE A 207 23.25 -15.14 6.38
N SER A 208 24.14 -16.07 6.05
CA SER A 208 24.66 -16.22 4.68
C SER A 208 23.56 -16.53 3.66
N LYS A 209 22.62 -17.43 4.01
CA LYS A 209 21.52 -17.82 3.12
C LYS A 209 20.51 -16.68 2.95
N VAL A 210 20.23 -15.95 4.02
CA VAL A 210 19.33 -14.80 4.01
C VAL A 210 19.92 -13.68 3.16
N ASN A 211 21.20 -13.35 3.33
CA ASN A 211 21.86 -12.31 2.52
C ASN A 211 21.81 -12.62 1.03
N VAL A 212 22.09 -13.87 0.63
CA VAL A 212 21.97 -14.29 -0.78
C VAL A 212 20.54 -14.11 -1.29
N TYR A 213 19.54 -14.47 -0.49
CA TYR A 213 18.14 -14.28 -0.86
C TYR A 213 17.78 -12.79 -1.00
N LEU A 214 18.20 -11.94 -0.07
CA LEU A 214 17.95 -10.49 -0.11
C LEU A 214 18.59 -9.84 -1.35
N GLU A 215 19.80 -10.24 -1.72
CA GLU A 215 20.44 -9.76 -2.95
C GLU A 215 19.70 -10.17 -4.22
N GLN A 216 19.16 -11.39 -4.27
CA GLN A 216 18.33 -11.83 -5.39
C GLN A 216 17.04 -11.02 -5.49
N VAL A 217 16.40 -10.74 -4.35
CA VAL A 217 15.14 -9.99 -4.31
C VAL A 217 15.34 -8.51 -4.63
N ARG A 218 16.46 -7.90 -4.24
CA ARG A 218 16.80 -6.50 -4.57
C ARG A 218 16.86 -6.22 -6.08
N LYS A 219 17.11 -7.25 -6.89
CA LYS A 219 17.14 -7.15 -8.35
C LYS A 219 15.75 -7.15 -8.99
N LYS A 220 14.70 -7.49 -8.25
CA LYS A 220 13.33 -7.56 -8.75
C LYS A 220 12.56 -6.26 -8.51
N THR A 221 11.67 -5.92 -9.43
CA THR A 221 10.72 -4.80 -9.27
C THR A 221 9.53 -5.21 -8.39
N ASN A 222 8.81 -4.25 -7.80
CA ASN A 222 7.60 -4.56 -7.01
C ASN A 222 6.52 -5.28 -7.84
N LEU A 223 6.43 -4.96 -9.13
CA LEU A 223 5.47 -5.59 -10.04
C LEU A 223 5.85 -7.05 -10.34
N GLU A 224 7.15 -7.35 -10.50
CA GLU A 224 7.65 -8.73 -10.60
C GLU A 224 7.38 -9.51 -9.33
N LYS A 225 7.60 -8.90 -8.16
CA LYS A 225 7.30 -9.52 -6.85
C LYS A 225 5.83 -9.93 -6.73
N GLN A 226 4.90 -9.06 -7.12
CA GLN A 226 3.46 -9.34 -7.06
C GLN A 226 2.99 -10.39 -8.09
N LYS A 227 3.54 -10.36 -9.31
CA LYS A 227 3.16 -11.29 -10.39
C LYS A 227 3.83 -12.66 -10.26
N ASN A 228 4.82 -12.81 -9.39
CA ASN A 228 5.56 -14.06 -9.24
C ASN A 228 4.65 -15.18 -8.70
N GLN A 229 4.25 -16.08 -9.60
CA GLN A 229 3.48 -17.27 -9.26
C GLN A 229 4.31 -18.28 -8.47
N ASN A 230 5.64 -18.30 -8.69
CA ASN A 230 6.56 -19.13 -7.94
C ASN A 230 6.97 -18.44 -6.64
N LYS A 231 6.22 -18.71 -5.57
CA LYS A 231 6.51 -18.20 -4.22
C LYS A 231 7.97 -18.40 -3.85
N THR A 232 8.67 -17.38 -3.37
CA THR A 232 10.05 -17.55 -2.87
C THR A 232 10.10 -17.15 -1.40
N GLY A 233 11.11 -17.59 -0.68
CA GLY A 233 11.24 -17.25 0.73
C GLY A 233 12.38 -17.97 1.40
N ILE A 234 12.82 -17.44 2.52
CA ILE A 234 13.90 -18.00 3.32
C ILE A 234 13.50 -18.00 4.79
N PHE A 235 13.76 -19.12 5.47
CA PHE A 235 13.58 -19.23 6.91
C PHE A 235 14.67 -18.42 7.61
N THR A 236 14.29 -17.62 8.59
CA THR A 236 15.24 -16.77 9.34
C THR A 236 16.10 -17.56 10.34
N GLY A 237 15.68 -18.79 10.69
CA GLY A 237 16.30 -19.53 11.79
C GLY A 237 15.64 -19.27 13.15
N ARG A 238 14.70 -18.33 13.22
CA ARG A 238 14.01 -17.96 14.47
C ARG A 238 12.52 -18.26 14.44
N TYR A 239 11.95 -18.28 15.64
CA TYR A 239 10.54 -18.51 15.89
C TYR A 239 9.97 -17.37 16.74
N ALA A 240 8.67 -17.17 16.64
CA ALA A 240 7.90 -16.35 17.55
C ALA A 240 6.85 -17.18 18.29
N LEU A 241 6.31 -16.65 19.38
CA LEU A 241 5.23 -17.27 20.14
C LEU A 241 3.88 -16.74 19.67
N HIS A 242 2.99 -17.66 19.31
CA HIS A 242 1.61 -17.30 19.01
C HIS A 242 0.93 -16.71 20.26
N PRO A 243 0.27 -15.53 20.14
CA PRO A 243 -0.14 -14.72 21.28
C PRO A 243 -1.12 -15.43 22.23
N PHE A 244 -1.91 -16.39 21.76
CA PHE A 244 -2.94 -17.06 22.58
C PHE A 244 -2.61 -18.46 23.08
N ASN A 245 -1.78 -19.22 22.36
CA ASN A 245 -1.54 -20.64 22.65
C ASN A 245 -0.04 -20.95 22.82
N ASN A 246 0.83 -19.95 22.70
CA ASN A 246 2.29 -20.07 22.83
C ASN A 246 2.93 -21.12 21.90
N LYS A 247 2.25 -21.54 20.82
CA LYS A 247 2.86 -22.37 19.78
C LYS A 247 4.02 -21.61 19.13
N LYS A 248 5.11 -22.32 18.81
CA LYS A 248 6.24 -21.76 18.06
C LYS A 248 5.85 -21.59 16.60
N ILE A 249 5.93 -20.36 16.11
CA ILE A 249 5.63 -19.99 14.73
C ILE A 249 6.93 -19.61 14.03
N PRO A 250 7.33 -20.30 12.95
CA PRO A 250 8.56 -19.98 12.23
C PRO A 250 8.47 -18.60 11.56
N ILE A 251 9.58 -17.88 11.58
CA ILE A 251 9.69 -16.56 10.97
C ILE A 251 10.40 -16.68 9.61
N TRP A 252 9.77 -16.18 8.56
CA TRP A 252 10.23 -16.23 7.18
C TRP A 252 10.37 -14.83 6.58
N ILE A 253 11.20 -14.70 5.56
CA ILE A 253 11.29 -13.51 4.71
C ILE A 253 10.81 -13.90 3.31
N SER A 254 9.95 -13.10 2.71
CA SER A 254 9.44 -13.38 1.36
C SER A 254 9.13 -12.13 0.55
N ASP A 255 9.44 -12.19 -0.75
CA ASP A 255 9.18 -11.12 -1.71
C ASP A 255 7.70 -10.86 -2.02
N TYR A 256 6.77 -11.72 -1.59
CA TYR A 256 5.33 -11.43 -1.75
C TYR A 256 4.77 -10.46 -0.69
N VAL A 257 5.52 -10.20 0.39
CA VAL A 257 5.14 -9.25 1.44
C VAL A 257 5.77 -7.90 1.14
N LEU A 258 4.96 -6.84 1.21
CA LEU A 258 5.39 -5.48 0.89
C LEU A 258 5.60 -4.69 2.18
N ILE A 259 6.72 -3.97 2.27
CA ILE A 259 7.09 -3.18 3.46
C ILE A 259 6.04 -2.13 3.84
N HIS A 260 5.30 -1.60 2.87
CA HIS A 260 4.25 -0.59 3.07
C HIS A 260 2.88 -1.19 3.41
N TYR A 261 2.74 -2.52 3.41
CA TYR A 261 1.49 -3.17 3.79
C TYR A 261 1.47 -3.45 5.29
N GLY A 262 0.63 -2.70 6.02
CA GLY A 262 0.54 -2.84 7.47
C GLY A 262 1.85 -2.43 8.15
N THR A 263 2.45 -3.38 8.86
CA THR A 263 3.75 -3.25 9.53
C THR A 263 4.92 -3.74 8.66
N GLY A 264 4.65 -4.22 7.44
CA GLY A 264 5.63 -4.95 6.64
C GLY A 264 5.84 -6.40 7.11
N VAL A 265 5.03 -6.88 8.06
CA VAL A 265 4.97 -8.27 8.51
C VAL A 265 3.52 -8.75 8.48
N VAL A 266 3.30 -9.93 7.89
CA VAL A 266 1.98 -10.57 7.82
C VAL A 266 1.99 -11.95 8.46
N MET A 267 0.83 -12.38 8.92
CA MET A 267 0.62 -13.75 9.39
C MET A 267 0.17 -14.64 8.23
N CYS A 268 0.82 -15.79 8.06
CA CYS A 268 0.50 -16.75 7.01
C CYS A 268 -0.61 -17.71 7.49
N VAL A 269 -1.80 -17.61 6.88
CA VAL A 269 -2.97 -18.45 7.23
C VAL A 269 -3.44 -19.24 6.01
N PRO A 270 -2.85 -20.42 5.76
CA PRO A 270 -3.06 -21.17 4.51
C PRO A 270 -4.49 -21.71 4.32
N SER A 271 -5.31 -21.75 5.37
CA SER A 271 -6.72 -22.14 5.28
C SER A 271 -7.67 -21.00 4.91
N CYS A 272 -7.15 -19.77 4.79
CA CYS A 272 -7.95 -18.56 4.58
C CYS A 272 -7.41 -17.59 3.52
N ASP A 273 -6.19 -17.82 2.99
CA ASP A 273 -5.57 -17.03 1.91
C ASP A 273 -4.82 -17.95 0.94
N LYS A 274 -5.04 -17.78 -0.36
CA LYS A 274 -4.45 -18.64 -1.40
C LYS A 274 -2.95 -18.44 -1.58
N ARG A 275 -2.45 -17.21 -1.38
CA ARG A 275 -1.00 -16.94 -1.45
C ARG A 275 -0.29 -17.65 -0.31
N ASP A 276 -0.89 -17.62 0.87
CA ASP A 276 -0.39 -18.31 2.06
C ASP A 276 -0.48 -19.84 1.92
N TYR A 277 -1.55 -20.35 1.32
CA TYR A 277 -1.67 -21.78 0.98
C TYR A 277 -0.55 -22.23 0.05
N LEU A 278 -0.31 -21.49 -1.04
CA LEU A 278 0.74 -21.82 -2.01
C LEU A 278 2.14 -21.70 -1.40
N PHE A 279 2.37 -20.69 -0.56
CA PHE A 279 3.63 -20.53 0.18
C PHE A 279 3.86 -21.72 1.12
N SER A 280 2.86 -22.03 1.95
CA SER A 280 2.92 -23.13 2.91
C SER A 280 3.13 -24.48 2.24
N LYS A 281 2.44 -24.75 1.13
CA LYS A 281 2.63 -25.97 0.35
C LYS A 281 4.04 -26.07 -0.23
N LYS A 282 4.58 -24.96 -0.75
CA LYS A 282 5.93 -24.95 -1.34
C LYS A 282 7.02 -25.19 -0.31
N PHE A 283 6.89 -24.62 0.88
CA PHE A 283 7.88 -24.73 1.96
C PHE A 283 7.55 -25.83 2.98
N ASN A 284 6.59 -26.71 2.66
CA ASN A 284 6.16 -27.83 3.49
C ASN A 284 5.81 -27.41 4.94
N LEU A 285 5.12 -26.27 5.08
CA LEU A 285 4.62 -25.77 6.36
C LEU A 285 3.29 -26.45 6.70
N GLU A 286 3.00 -26.59 8.00
CA GLU A 286 1.77 -27.21 8.50
C GLU A 286 0.52 -26.49 7.95
N LEU A 287 -0.41 -27.24 7.37
CA LEU A 287 -1.67 -26.70 6.85
C LEU A 287 -2.77 -26.81 7.91
N ILE A 288 -2.88 -25.80 8.76
CA ILE A 288 -3.84 -25.77 9.87
C ILE A 288 -5.24 -25.41 9.33
N ASN A 289 -6.18 -26.36 9.37
CA ASN A 289 -7.57 -26.09 9.03
C ASN A 289 -8.33 -25.52 10.24
N ILE A 290 -8.88 -24.31 10.07
CA ILE A 290 -9.70 -23.63 11.09
C ILE A 290 -11.15 -23.40 10.65
N ILE A 291 -11.58 -23.98 9.54
CA ILE A 291 -12.89 -23.71 8.93
C ILE A 291 -13.72 -24.99 8.92
N SER A 292 -14.94 -24.93 9.48
CA SER A 292 -15.88 -26.05 9.49
C SER A 292 -16.42 -26.37 8.09
N ASP A 293 -16.85 -27.60 7.90
CA ASP A 293 -17.60 -28.03 6.70
C ASP A 293 -19.11 -27.85 6.83
N ASP A 294 -19.62 -27.61 8.05
CA ASP A 294 -21.05 -27.73 8.37
C ASP A 294 -21.95 -26.76 7.59
N ASN A 295 -21.38 -25.65 7.11
CA ASN A 295 -22.08 -24.60 6.39
C ASN A 295 -21.70 -24.52 4.91
N PHE A 296 -21.00 -25.54 4.38
CA PHE A 296 -20.77 -25.68 2.94
C PHE A 296 -21.69 -26.75 2.37
N ASP A 297 -22.17 -26.53 1.14
CA ASP A 297 -22.99 -27.51 0.40
C ASP A 297 -22.26 -28.86 0.22
N LYS A 298 -20.92 -28.83 0.23
CA LYS A 298 -20.05 -29.98 0.09
C LYS A 298 -19.33 -30.27 1.40
N LYS A 299 -19.52 -31.48 1.94
CA LYS A 299 -18.73 -32.01 3.07
C LYS A 299 -17.35 -32.49 2.61
N ASN A 300 -16.37 -32.49 3.51
CA ASN A 300 -14.98 -32.92 3.30
C ASN A 300 -14.25 -32.13 2.21
N MET A 301 -14.46 -30.82 2.15
CA MET A 301 -13.71 -29.95 1.25
C MET A 301 -12.23 -29.92 1.62
N SER A 302 -11.37 -30.04 0.62
CA SER A 302 -9.93 -29.78 0.79
C SER A 302 -9.70 -28.34 1.24
N ILE A 303 -8.56 -28.08 1.89
CA ILE A 303 -8.18 -26.72 2.33
C ILE A 303 -8.20 -25.73 1.16
N LEU A 304 -7.72 -26.15 -0.02
CA LEU A 304 -7.71 -25.27 -1.20
C LEU A 304 -9.13 -24.94 -1.69
N GLU A 305 -10.06 -25.90 -1.65
CA GLU A 305 -11.47 -25.64 -1.99
C GLU A 305 -12.09 -24.63 -1.02
N LYS A 306 -11.82 -24.76 0.29
CA LYS A 306 -12.28 -23.80 1.31
C LYS A 306 -11.70 -22.40 1.07
N VAL A 307 -10.41 -22.31 0.78
CA VAL A 307 -9.75 -21.04 0.45
C VAL A 307 -10.40 -20.38 -0.76
N ASN A 308 -10.63 -21.13 -1.84
CA ASN A 308 -11.27 -20.59 -3.04
C ASN A 308 -12.72 -20.13 -2.75
N TYR A 309 -13.46 -20.85 -1.90
CA TYR A 309 -14.79 -20.43 -1.47
C TYR A 309 -14.71 -19.10 -0.68
N ILE A 310 -13.80 -19.02 0.29
CA ILE A 310 -13.62 -17.83 1.13
C ILE A 310 -13.23 -16.60 0.29
N GLU A 311 -12.35 -16.76 -0.69
CA GLU A 311 -11.97 -15.66 -1.59
C GLU A 311 -13.15 -15.17 -2.44
N LYS A 312 -14.06 -16.06 -2.83
CA LYS A 312 -15.22 -15.73 -3.66
C LYS A 312 -16.36 -15.11 -2.84
N ASN A 313 -16.60 -15.61 -1.63
CA ASN A 313 -17.77 -15.26 -0.81
C ASN A 313 -17.42 -14.40 0.42
N ASN A 314 -16.17 -13.94 0.53
CA ASN A 314 -15.72 -13.01 1.57
C ASN A 314 -16.09 -13.44 3.01
N PHE A 315 -15.76 -14.68 3.36
CA PHE A 315 -16.04 -15.31 4.68
C PHE A 315 -17.53 -15.47 5.04
N GLU A 316 -18.44 -15.32 4.08
CA GLU A 316 -19.85 -15.66 4.29
C GLU A 316 -20.01 -17.12 4.73
N ASN A 317 -20.87 -17.36 5.72
CA ASN A 317 -21.16 -18.68 6.31
C ASN A 317 -19.97 -19.43 6.94
N VAL A 318 -18.80 -18.80 7.08
CA VAL A 318 -17.64 -19.40 7.74
C VAL A 318 -17.89 -19.55 9.23
N VAL A 319 -17.71 -20.78 9.73
CA VAL A 319 -17.67 -21.12 11.16
C VAL A 319 -16.29 -21.63 11.52
N PHE A 320 -15.74 -21.13 12.63
CA PHE A 320 -14.41 -21.47 13.08
C PHE A 320 -14.36 -22.79 13.87
N ILE A 321 -13.33 -23.59 13.60
CA ILE A 321 -12.91 -24.78 14.35
C ILE A 321 -11.42 -24.70 14.65
N ASN A 322 -10.89 -25.58 15.51
CA ASN A 322 -9.48 -25.60 15.90
C ASN A 322 -8.91 -24.23 16.36
N SER A 323 -9.78 -23.35 16.85
CA SER A 323 -9.54 -21.94 17.14
C SER A 323 -9.85 -21.57 18.58
N SER A 324 -9.70 -22.52 19.51
CA SER A 324 -9.88 -22.32 20.95
C SER A 324 -11.22 -21.66 21.28
N PHE A 325 -11.23 -20.49 21.91
CA PHE A 325 -12.42 -19.75 22.30
C PHE A 325 -13.22 -19.16 21.12
N LEU A 326 -12.73 -19.27 19.88
CA LEU A 326 -13.45 -18.89 18.66
C LEU A 326 -14.23 -20.07 18.03
N ASN A 327 -14.06 -21.29 18.55
CA ASN A 327 -14.78 -22.45 18.02
C ASN A 327 -16.29 -22.25 18.03
N GLY A 328 -16.95 -22.60 16.92
CA GLY A 328 -18.40 -22.51 16.75
C GLY A 328 -18.93 -21.12 16.39
N LEU A 329 -18.09 -20.08 16.43
CA LEU A 329 -18.50 -18.73 16.08
C LEU A 329 -18.49 -18.51 14.57
N ILE A 330 -19.44 -17.72 14.09
CA ILE A 330 -19.42 -17.21 12.72
C ILE A 330 -18.39 -16.08 12.58
N PHE A 331 -17.98 -15.77 11.35
CA PHE A 331 -16.91 -14.81 11.06
C PHE A 331 -17.00 -13.49 11.85
N LYS A 332 -18.16 -12.81 11.80
CA LYS A 332 -18.34 -11.51 12.45
C LYS A 332 -18.26 -11.57 13.98
N GLU A 333 -18.76 -12.64 14.59
CA GLU A 333 -18.69 -12.85 16.03
C GLU A 333 -17.25 -13.15 16.47
N ALA A 334 -16.55 -13.98 15.69
CA ALA A 334 -15.16 -14.31 15.95
C ALA A 334 -14.25 -13.08 15.82
N GLU A 335 -14.47 -12.23 14.82
CA GLU A 335 -13.78 -10.95 14.62
C GLU A 335 -13.94 -10.02 15.83
N ASN A 336 -15.17 -9.79 16.30
CA ASN A 336 -15.41 -8.94 17.46
C ASN A 336 -14.73 -9.51 18.72
N LYS A 337 -14.92 -10.82 18.97
CA LYS A 337 -14.40 -11.49 20.17
C LYS A 337 -12.88 -11.49 20.22
N ILE A 338 -12.20 -11.72 19.10
CA ILE A 338 -10.74 -11.71 19.08
C ILE A 338 -10.18 -10.30 19.29
N ILE A 339 -10.80 -9.27 18.71
CA ILE A 339 -10.37 -7.88 18.86
C ILE A 339 -10.52 -7.43 20.31
N GLU A 340 -11.68 -7.69 20.94
CA GLU A 340 -11.96 -7.35 22.33
C GLU A 340 -10.97 -8.02 23.27
N LEU A 341 -10.84 -9.36 23.18
CA LEU A 341 -9.93 -10.11 24.04
C LEU A 341 -8.46 -9.72 23.84
N SER A 342 -8.08 -9.34 22.61
CA SER A 342 -6.72 -8.88 22.32
C SER A 342 -6.42 -7.55 22.99
N LYS A 343 -7.38 -6.61 23.02
CA LYS A 343 -7.25 -5.33 23.72
C LYS A 343 -7.15 -5.57 25.23
N GLU A 344 -8.06 -6.36 25.81
CA GLU A 344 -8.07 -6.67 27.24
C GLU A 344 -6.74 -7.31 27.71
N LYS A 345 -6.16 -8.17 26.88
CA LYS A 345 -4.91 -8.90 27.21
C LYS A 345 -3.64 -8.19 26.72
N ASN A 346 -3.73 -6.98 26.18
CA ASN A 346 -2.61 -6.24 25.59
C ASN A 346 -1.82 -7.06 24.54
N LYS A 347 -2.53 -7.83 23.71
CA LYS A 347 -1.95 -8.69 22.66
C LYS A 347 -1.95 -8.05 21.28
N GLY A 348 -2.44 -6.82 21.17
CA GLY A 348 -2.56 -6.12 19.91
C GLY A 348 -3.47 -4.89 19.98
N TYR A 349 -3.65 -4.23 18.85
CA TYR A 349 -4.48 -3.04 18.72
C TYR A 349 -5.06 -2.90 17.31
N VAL A 350 -6.15 -2.13 17.19
CA VAL A 350 -6.76 -1.81 15.90
C VAL A 350 -5.83 -0.88 15.12
N TYR A 351 -5.61 -1.19 13.85
CA TYR A 351 -4.72 -0.46 12.98
C TYR A 351 -5.41 -0.14 11.65
N PHE A 352 -5.27 1.10 11.17
CA PHE A 352 -5.84 1.53 9.91
C PHE A 352 -4.75 1.62 8.85
N THR A 353 -5.01 1.01 7.70
CA THR A 353 -4.20 1.19 6.48
C THR A 353 -4.96 2.05 5.49
N TYR A 354 -4.22 2.74 4.63
CA TYR A 354 -4.80 3.60 3.60
C TYR A 354 -4.18 3.26 2.25
N GLN A 355 -4.99 3.34 1.19
CA GLN A 355 -4.54 3.12 -0.19
C GLN A 355 -3.83 4.34 -0.77
N ILE A 356 -4.16 5.54 -0.31
CA ILE A 356 -3.46 6.76 -0.70
C ILE A 356 -1.97 6.65 -0.36
N HIS A 357 -1.13 7.07 -1.30
CA HIS A 357 0.31 7.14 -1.13
C HIS A 357 0.75 8.59 -0.96
N ASP A 358 1.96 8.79 -0.47
CA ASP A 358 2.55 10.13 -0.46
C ASP A 358 2.68 10.69 -1.88
N TRP A 359 2.55 12.00 -1.99
CA TRP A 359 2.44 12.65 -3.29
C TRP A 359 3.81 13.04 -3.85
N ILE A 360 4.18 12.43 -4.98
CA ILE A 360 5.39 12.76 -5.74
C ILE A 360 5.07 13.89 -6.73
N PHE A 361 5.59 15.08 -6.46
CA PHE A 361 5.27 16.29 -7.23
C PHE A 361 6.47 16.89 -7.98
N SER A 362 7.71 16.48 -7.67
CA SER A 362 8.87 16.93 -8.46
C SER A 362 8.78 16.44 -9.90
N ARG A 363 9.25 17.26 -10.84
CA ARG A 363 9.23 17.00 -12.29
C ARG A 363 10.60 17.35 -12.88
N GLN A 364 11.08 16.58 -13.86
CA GLN A 364 12.38 16.82 -14.51
C GLN A 364 12.17 17.66 -15.76
N ARG A 365 11.76 18.91 -15.54
CA ARG A 365 11.25 19.81 -16.58
C ARG A 365 11.73 21.24 -16.32
N TYR A 366 11.72 22.05 -17.37
CA TYR A 366 11.86 23.50 -17.29
C TYR A 366 10.52 24.10 -16.87
#